data_AF-A0A5J4PI39-F1
#
_entry.id   AF-A0A5J4PI39-F1
#
_cell.length_a   1.000
_cell.length_b   1.000
_cell.length_c   1.000
_cell.angle_alpha   90.00
_cell.angle_beta   90.00
_cell.angle_gamma   90.00
#
_symmetry.space_group_name_H-M   'P 1'
#
loop_
_entity.id
_entity.type
_entity.pdbx_description
1 polymer ?
#
loop_
_entity_poly.entity_id
_entity_poly.type
_entity_poly.pdbx_seq_one_letter_code
_entity_poly.pdbx_strand_id
1 'polypeptide(L)'
;QHHKICCRIRLRIVIIRRTRQRIVHYFIKSTPFVTLDGVERKLSGSDLMICNRKEPMCIAGVFGGLKSGSTEKTTDVFIESAYFHPTWVRKTARRHGLNTDASFRFERGIDPGSVIYCLKLAAIMMKELAGGTISSGIKDVCAAPVQDFIVEITYNKVNSLIGKVIPTDTIKNIVLSLEIKILNETPEGLTLAVPPYRVDVQRDVDVIEDILRIYGYNNVEISDTIHSSLTTKTETDKSHKLQDIVSEQLVGCGFNEIMNNSLTRASYYDNAESYPAANLVML
;
A
#
# COMPACT_ATOMS: atom_id res chain seq x y z
N GLN A 1 -17.25 -20.81 42.85
CA GLN A 1 -17.90 -19.49 42.81
C GLN A 1 -17.46 -18.77 41.55
N HIS A 2 -18.19 -18.95 40.44
CA HIS A 2 -17.91 -18.29 39.17
C HIS A 2 -18.74 -17.00 39.11
N HIS A 3 -18.11 -15.85 39.34
CA HIS A 3 -18.70 -14.56 38.98
C HIS A 3 -18.57 -14.35 37.48
N LYS A 4 -19.60 -14.76 36.73
CA LYS A 4 -19.85 -14.25 35.38
C LYS A 4 -20.27 -12.78 35.52
N ILE A 5 -19.32 -11.87 35.33
CA ILE A 5 -19.61 -10.46 35.11
C ILE A 5 -20.25 -10.38 33.71
N CYS A 6 -21.58 -10.40 33.68
CA CYS A 6 -22.37 -10.20 32.47
C CYS A 6 -22.38 -8.70 32.16
N CYS A 7 -21.34 -8.22 31.47
CA CYS A 7 -21.29 -6.86 30.96
C CYS A 7 -22.28 -6.76 29.79
N ARG A 8 -23.44 -6.15 30.00
CA ARG A 8 -24.43 -5.93 28.93
C ARG A 8 -23.90 -4.87 27.97
N ILE A 9 -23.24 -5.31 26.90
CA ILE A 9 -22.75 -4.42 25.85
C ILE A 9 -23.87 -4.13 24.84
N ARG A 10 -24.32 -2.88 24.68
CA ARG A 10 -25.13 -2.50 23.51
C ARG A 10 -24.21 -2.08 22.36
N LEU A 11 -24.38 -2.78 21.24
CA LEU A 11 -23.61 -2.54 20.03
C LEU A 11 -24.36 -1.61 19.08
N ARG A 12 -23.79 -0.44 18.77
CA ARG A 12 -24.24 0.42 17.67
C ARG A 12 -23.30 0.23 16.47
N ILE A 13 -23.88 0.01 15.30
CA ILE A 13 -23.15 -0.40 14.11
C ILE A 13 -23.24 0.68 13.04
N VAL A 14 -22.10 1.25 12.64
CA VAL A 14 -22.05 2.19 11.50
C VAL A 14 -20.82 1.91 10.65
N ILE A 15 -21.06 1.90 9.34
CA ILE A 15 -20.05 1.79 8.30
C ILE A 15 -19.85 3.17 7.73
N ILE A 16 -18.60 3.52 7.46
CA ILE A 16 -18.26 4.74 6.77
C ILE A 16 -17.43 4.39 5.54
N ARG A 17 -17.99 4.63 4.35
CA ARG A 17 -17.27 4.57 3.08
C ARG A 17 -17.63 5.77 2.20
N ARG A 18 -16.85 6.84 2.33
CA ARG A 18 -16.96 8.12 1.58
C ARG A 18 -18.36 8.77 1.63
N THR A 19 -18.53 9.80 2.46
CA THR A 19 -19.71 10.70 2.35
C THR A 19 -19.48 12.14 2.76
N ARG A 20 -20.44 12.96 2.28
CA ARG A 20 -20.79 14.33 2.67
C ARG A 20 -21.76 14.40 3.88
N GLN A 21 -21.71 13.48 4.84
CA GLN A 21 -22.38 13.62 6.14
C GLN A 21 -21.36 13.74 7.27
N ARG A 22 -21.73 14.45 8.35
CA ARG A 22 -20.89 15.01 9.44
C ARG A 22 -20.08 14.00 10.30
N ILE A 23 -19.53 12.93 9.72
CA ILE A 23 -18.78 11.88 10.43
C ILE A 23 -17.29 11.88 10.05
N VAL A 24 -16.90 12.22 8.82
CA VAL A 24 -15.48 12.26 8.41
C VAL A 24 -15.09 13.62 7.84
N HIS A 25 -14.14 14.30 8.49
CA HIS A 25 -13.81 15.71 8.22
C HIS A 25 -12.31 15.94 8.29
N TYR A 26 -11.87 16.98 7.58
CA TYR A 26 -10.58 17.62 7.82
C TYR A 26 -10.76 18.73 8.86
N PHE A 27 -9.71 18.97 9.65
CA PHE A 27 -9.68 20.04 10.64
C PHE A 27 -8.67 21.11 10.25
N ILE A 28 -8.68 22.24 10.94
CA ILE A 28 -7.69 23.30 10.72
C ILE A 28 -6.30 22.77 11.08
N LYS A 29 -5.29 23.16 10.30
CA LYS A 29 -3.89 22.84 10.59
C LYS A 29 -3.51 23.28 12.02
N SER A 30 -2.69 22.48 12.68
CA SER A 30 -2.27 22.63 14.06
C SER A 30 -3.37 22.45 15.12
N THR A 31 -4.55 21.95 14.75
CA THR A 31 -5.56 21.53 15.75
C THR A 31 -4.97 20.43 16.64
N PRO A 32 -4.97 20.57 17.99
CA PRO A 32 -4.42 19.56 18.88
C PRO A 32 -5.36 18.35 18.99
N PHE A 33 -4.77 17.16 19.04
CA PHE A 33 -5.49 15.90 19.19
C PHE A 33 -4.65 14.91 20.00
N VAL A 34 -5.21 14.35 21.07
CA VAL A 34 -4.52 13.39 21.94
C VAL A 34 -4.88 11.97 21.54
N THR A 35 -3.87 11.19 21.15
CA THR A 35 -4.03 9.80 20.72
C THR A 35 -4.08 8.83 21.91
N LEU A 36 -4.44 7.56 21.65
CA LEU A 36 -4.57 6.52 22.69
C LEU A 36 -3.30 6.25 23.50
N ASP A 37 -2.13 6.59 22.95
CA ASP A 37 -0.82 6.55 23.63
C ASP A 37 -0.61 7.73 24.61
N GLY A 38 -1.59 8.64 24.74
CA GLY A 38 -1.51 9.84 25.57
C GLY A 38 -0.70 10.98 24.96
N VAL A 39 -0.19 10.82 23.74
CA VAL A 39 0.65 11.83 23.07
C VAL A 39 -0.26 12.85 22.38
N GLU A 40 0.01 14.14 22.62
CA GLU A 40 -0.64 15.23 21.87
C GLU A 40 0.02 15.40 20.50
N ARG A 41 -0.82 15.41 19.46
CA ARG A 41 -0.42 15.53 18.05
C ARG A 41 -1.13 16.72 17.42
N LYS A 42 -0.42 17.43 16.54
CA LYS A 42 -0.95 18.57 15.79
C LYS A 42 -1.41 18.11 14.42
N LEU A 43 -2.70 18.23 14.13
CA LEU A 43 -3.27 17.83 12.83
C LEU A 43 -2.72 18.69 11.69
N SER A 44 -2.49 18.12 10.52
CA SER A 44 -1.86 18.82 9.39
C SER A 44 -2.82 19.66 8.54
N GLY A 45 -4.13 19.49 8.73
CA GLY A 45 -5.17 20.00 7.83
C GLY A 45 -5.52 19.07 6.67
N SER A 46 -4.67 18.07 6.41
CA SER A 46 -4.93 16.99 5.45
C SER A 46 -5.17 15.64 6.13
N ASP A 47 -5.24 15.62 7.46
CA ASP A 47 -5.53 14.43 8.26
C ASP A 47 -7.03 14.17 8.23
N LEU A 48 -7.40 13.00 7.73
CA LEU A 48 -8.79 12.57 7.70
C LEU A 48 -9.18 12.12 9.11
N MET A 49 -10.18 12.77 9.70
CA MET A 49 -10.61 12.50 11.07
C MET A 49 -12.02 11.93 11.08
N ILE A 50 -12.26 10.93 11.93
CA ILE A 50 -13.60 10.44 12.25
C ILE A 50 -14.08 11.20 13.48
N CYS A 51 -15.29 11.72 13.42
CA CYS A 51 -15.81 12.71 14.36
C CYS A 51 -17.17 12.28 14.89
N ASN A 52 -17.43 12.66 16.14
CA ASN A 52 -18.81 12.77 16.61
C ASN A 52 -19.40 14.11 16.13
N ARG A 53 -20.56 14.49 16.68
CA ARG A 53 -21.24 15.74 16.31
C ARG A 53 -20.45 17.02 16.62
N LYS A 54 -19.41 16.96 17.45
CA LYS A 54 -18.71 18.14 18.00
C LYS A 54 -17.19 18.08 17.87
N GLU A 55 -16.56 16.92 18.06
CA GLU A 55 -15.10 16.77 18.19
C GLU A 55 -14.55 15.57 17.41
N PRO A 56 -13.27 15.61 17.00
CA PRO A 56 -12.58 14.47 16.41
C PRO A 56 -12.43 13.34 17.43
N MET A 57 -12.61 12.10 16.98
CA MET A 57 -12.51 10.89 17.79
C MET A 57 -11.29 10.06 17.43
N CYS A 58 -10.98 9.90 16.14
CA CYS A 58 -9.79 9.15 15.71
C CYS A 58 -9.23 9.67 14.38
N ILE A 59 -7.94 9.41 14.16
CA ILE A 59 -7.29 9.61 12.88
C ILE A 59 -7.67 8.41 12.00
N ALA A 60 -8.44 8.66 10.96
CA ALA A 60 -9.11 7.64 10.16
C ALA A 60 -8.10 6.64 9.57
N GLY A 61 -8.27 5.36 9.92
CA GLY A 61 -7.40 4.27 9.46
C GLY A 61 -5.98 4.28 10.03
N VAL A 62 -5.66 5.16 10.99
CA VAL A 62 -4.32 5.26 11.58
C VAL A 62 -4.35 4.94 13.06
N PHE A 63 -5.06 5.75 13.86
CA PHE A 63 -5.01 5.60 15.31
C PHE A 63 -6.18 6.26 16.05
N GLY A 64 -6.63 5.62 17.13
CA GLY A 64 -7.71 6.10 17.98
C GLY A 64 -7.31 7.30 18.83
N GLY A 65 -8.30 8.11 19.23
CA GLY A 65 -8.14 9.16 20.22
C GLY A 65 -8.35 8.64 21.64
N LEU A 66 -7.68 9.27 22.60
CA LEU A 66 -7.71 8.87 24.01
C LEU A 66 -9.14 8.78 24.58
N LYS A 67 -10.00 9.74 24.24
CA LYS A 67 -11.40 9.80 24.73
C LYS A 67 -12.33 8.77 24.09
N SER A 68 -11.91 8.12 23.00
CA SER A 68 -12.73 7.17 22.22
C SER A 68 -12.34 5.71 22.42
N GLY A 69 -11.25 5.45 23.15
CA GLY A 69 -10.80 4.09 23.44
C GLY A 69 -11.77 3.33 24.34
N SER A 70 -11.90 2.03 24.11
CA SER A 70 -12.58 1.14 25.06
C SER A 70 -11.72 0.92 26.30
N THR A 71 -12.38 0.79 27.45
CA THR A 71 -11.76 0.49 28.75
C THR A 71 -12.47 -0.70 29.38
N GLU A 72 -11.96 -1.20 30.51
CA GLU A 72 -12.63 -2.29 31.26
C GLU A 72 -14.05 -1.93 31.73
N LYS A 73 -14.36 -0.63 31.82
CA LYS A 73 -15.69 -0.13 32.21
C LYS A 73 -16.64 0.03 31.02
N THR A 74 -16.16 -0.17 29.79
CA THR A 74 -16.97 0.05 28.60
C THR A 74 -18.06 -1.00 28.51
N THR A 75 -19.31 -0.55 28.63
CA THR A 75 -20.49 -1.35 28.34
C THR A 75 -20.87 -1.19 26.89
N ASP A 76 -21.09 0.02 26.39
CA ASP A 76 -21.63 0.17 25.04
C ASP A 76 -20.52 0.42 24.01
N VAL A 77 -20.52 -0.35 22.92
CA VAL A 77 -19.48 -0.28 21.89
C VAL A 77 -20.08 0.10 20.55
N PHE A 78 -19.36 0.98 19.86
CA PHE A 78 -19.62 1.29 18.47
C PHE A 78 -18.57 0.58 17.61
N ILE A 79 -19.00 -0.27 16.68
CA ILE A 79 -18.07 -0.92 15.74
C ILE A 79 -18.04 -0.12 14.45
N GLU A 80 -16.85 0.34 14.10
CA GLU A 80 -16.53 0.89 12.80
C GLU A 80 -15.91 -0.18 11.92
N SER A 81 -16.38 -0.27 10.68
CA SER A 81 -15.67 -0.96 9.61
C SER A 81 -15.70 -0.06 8.38
N ALA A 82 -14.52 0.29 7.88
CA ALA A 82 -14.34 1.34 6.89
C ALA A 82 -13.22 1.00 5.91
N TYR A 83 -13.27 1.65 4.74
CA TYR A 83 -12.21 1.63 3.76
C TYR A 83 -11.69 3.06 3.59
N PHE A 84 -10.38 3.25 3.79
CA PHE A 84 -9.71 4.53 3.61
C PHE A 84 -8.72 4.46 2.45
N HIS A 85 -8.51 5.60 1.79
CA HIS A 85 -7.58 5.67 0.67
C HIS A 85 -6.14 5.38 1.14
N PRO A 86 -5.45 4.38 0.57
CA PRO A 86 -4.14 3.92 1.05
C PRO A 86 -3.09 5.04 1.14
N THR A 87 -2.99 5.87 0.10
CA THR A 87 -2.07 7.01 0.06
C THR A 87 -2.30 8.04 1.16
N TRP A 88 -3.57 8.28 1.56
CA TRP A 88 -3.87 9.23 2.61
C TRP A 88 -3.47 8.69 3.97
N VAL A 89 -3.81 7.43 4.24
CA VAL A 89 -3.39 6.74 5.47
C VAL A 89 -1.87 6.74 5.59
N ARG A 90 -1.14 6.35 4.53
CA ARG A 90 0.33 6.36 4.51
C ARG A 90 0.93 7.72 4.83
N LYS A 91 0.44 8.78 4.18
CA LYS A 91 0.93 10.14 4.40
C LYS A 91 0.70 10.59 5.85
N THR A 92 -0.45 10.23 6.42
CA THR A 92 -0.82 10.58 7.80
C THR A 92 -0.06 9.77 8.84
N ALA A 93 0.03 8.46 8.66
CA ALA A 93 0.82 7.54 9.50
C ALA A 93 2.29 7.99 9.58
N ARG A 94 2.94 8.22 8.43
CA ARG A 94 4.32 8.70 8.38
C ARG A 94 4.51 10.06 9.03
N ARG A 95 3.60 11.02 8.77
CA ARG A 95 3.68 12.37 9.34
C ARG A 95 3.64 12.35 10.87
N HIS A 96 2.80 11.49 11.44
CA HIS A 96 2.66 11.36 12.89
C HIS A 96 3.63 10.33 13.48
N GLY A 97 4.46 9.65 12.67
CA GLY A 97 5.32 8.57 13.15
C GLY A 97 4.56 7.40 13.77
N LEU A 98 3.33 7.14 13.30
CA LEU A 98 2.44 6.10 13.80
C LEU A 98 2.45 4.92 12.83
N ASN A 99 2.96 3.76 13.26
CA ASN A 99 2.91 2.53 12.49
C ASN A 99 2.12 1.47 13.28
N THR A 100 0.82 1.40 13.00
CA THR A 100 -0.12 0.49 13.64
C THR A 100 -0.55 -0.62 12.69
N ASP A 101 -0.99 -1.75 13.24
CA ASP A 101 -1.58 -2.85 12.49
C ASP A 101 -2.70 -2.44 11.51
N ALA A 102 -3.50 -1.44 11.91
CA ALA A 102 -4.54 -0.86 11.07
C ALA A 102 -3.92 -0.06 9.91
N SER A 103 -3.05 0.90 10.22
CA SER A 103 -2.40 1.72 9.19
C SER A 103 -1.64 0.88 8.18
N PHE A 104 -0.89 -0.13 8.64
CA PHE A 104 -0.12 -1.03 7.80
C PHE A 104 -0.97 -1.73 6.73
N ARG A 105 -2.17 -2.19 7.10
CA ARG A 105 -3.12 -2.85 6.20
C ARG A 105 -3.77 -1.85 5.25
N PHE A 106 -4.27 -0.73 5.76
CA PHE A 106 -4.86 0.31 4.91
C PHE A 106 -3.88 0.89 3.89
N GLU A 107 -2.60 1.05 4.25
CA GLU A 107 -1.54 1.55 3.35
C GLU A 107 -1.31 0.68 2.12
N ARG A 108 -1.62 -0.62 2.20
CA ARG A 108 -1.45 -1.60 1.11
C ARG A 108 -2.72 -1.79 0.29
N GLY A 109 -3.84 -1.21 0.71
CA GLY A 109 -5.15 -1.54 0.18
C GLY A 109 -5.71 -2.79 0.88
N ILE A 110 -7.00 -2.72 1.20
CA ILE A 110 -7.77 -3.85 1.74
C ILE A 110 -8.99 -4.07 0.86
N ASP A 111 -9.60 -5.25 0.94
CA ASP A 111 -10.80 -5.56 0.17
C ASP A 111 -11.98 -4.64 0.53
N PRO A 112 -12.43 -3.76 -0.38
CA PRO A 112 -13.65 -3.01 -0.18
C PRO A 112 -14.90 -3.89 -0.35
N GLY A 113 -14.86 -5.12 -0.82
CA GLY A 113 -16.02 -6.03 -0.72
C GLY A 113 -16.32 -6.41 0.73
N SER A 114 -15.29 -6.71 1.49
CA SER A 114 -15.38 -7.37 2.81
C SER A 114 -15.92 -6.54 3.97
N VAL A 115 -15.93 -5.19 3.93
CA VAL A 115 -16.18 -4.39 5.16
C VAL A 115 -17.54 -4.68 5.83
N ILE A 116 -18.62 -4.95 5.10
CA ILE A 116 -19.91 -5.36 5.74
C ILE A 116 -19.79 -6.76 6.37
N TYR A 117 -19.14 -7.69 5.67
CA TYR A 117 -18.94 -9.05 6.14
C TYR A 117 -18.10 -9.06 7.43
N CYS A 118 -16.95 -8.39 7.42
CA CYS A 118 -16.05 -8.27 8.56
C CYS A 118 -16.72 -7.58 9.76
N LEU A 119 -17.56 -6.57 9.51
CA LEU A 119 -18.35 -5.92 10.56
C LEU A 119 -19.34 -6.86 11.22
N LYS A 120 -20.11 -7.62 10.40
CA LYS A 120 -21.06 -8.61 10.91
C LYS A 120 -20.34 -9.68 11.72
N LEU A 121 -19.21 -10.17 11.22
CA LEU A 121 -18.39 -11.15 11.91
C LEU A 121 -17.91 -10.62 13.26
N ALA A 122 -17.36 -9.41 13.31
CA ALA A 122 -16.93 -8.77 14.56
C ALA A 122 -18.09 -8.61 15.56
N ALA A 123 -19.26 -8.18 15.10
CA ALA A 123 -20.45 -8.04 15.95
C ALA A 123 -20.94 -9.38 16.51
N ILE A 124 -20.92 -10.45 15.70
CA ILE A 124 -21.27 -11.81 16.13
C ILE A 124 -20.26 -12.32 17.16
N MET A 125 -18.95 -12.16 16.90
CA MET A 125 -17.90 -12.55 17.84
C MET A 125 -18.05 -11.81 19.18
N MET A 126 -18.34 -10.51 19.18
CA MET A 126 -18.59 -9.76 20.41
C MET A 126 -19.85 -10.24 21.16
N LYS A 127 -20.91 -10.60 20.43
CA LYS A 127 -22.11 -11.18 21.04
C LYS A 127 -21.80 -12.52 21.71
N GLU A 128 -21.07 -13.40 21.02
CA GLU A 128 -20.76 -14.75 21.51
C GLU A 128 -19.75 -14.75 22.66
N LEU A 129 -18.69 -13.95 22.55
CA LEU A 129 -17.58 -13.95 23.50
C LEU A 129 -17.83 -13.04 24.70
N ALA A 130 -18.47 -11.88 24.52
CA ALA A 130 -18.69 -10.89 25.58
C ALA A 130 -20.15 -10.83 26.08
N GLY A 131 -21.06 -11.63 25.51
CA GLY A 131 -22.48 -11.62 25.88
C GLY A 131 -23.22 -10.34 25.48
N GLY A 132 -22.66 -9.59 24.53
CA GLY A 132 -23.25 -8.35 24.03
C GLY A 132 -24.56 -8.56 23.27
N THR A 133 -25.34 -7.49 23.13
CA THR A 133 -26.57 -7.48 22.33
C THR A 133 -26.46 -6.50 21.18
N ILE A 134 -26.84 -6.96 19.98
CA ILE A 134 -26.86 -6.10 18.79
C ILE A 134 -28.06 -5.16 18.93
N SER A 135 -27.79 -3.86 19.06
CA SER A 135 -28.81 -2.87 19.42
C SER A 135 -29.31 -2.02 18.25
N SER A 136 -28.65 -2.10 17.09
CA SER A 136 -29.03 -1.34 15.90
C SER A 136 -28.82 -2.15 14.62
N GLY A 137 -29.55 -1.78 13.57
CA GLY A 137 -29.23 -2.19 12.21
C GLY A 137 -27.89 -1.61 11.74
N ILE A 138 -27.40 -2.13 10.61
CA ILE A 138 -26.18 -1.64 9.97
C ILE A 138 -26.49 -0.35 9.22
N LYS A 139 -25.77 0.73 9.53
CA LYS A 139 -25.79 1.93 8.70
C LYS A 139 -24.67 1.84 7.68
N ASP A 140 -25.00 1.45 6.44
CA ASP A 140 -24.07 1.52 5.32
C ASP A 140 -24.10 2.88 4.64
N VAL A 141 -22.91 3.39 4.38
CA VAL A 141 -22.69 4.71 3.82
C VAL A 141 -21.65 4.52 2.74
N CYS A 142 -22.11 4.22 1.52
CA CYS A 142 -21.27 3.91 0.37
C CYS A 142 -21.72 4.75 -0.83
N ALA A 143 -20.79 5.45 -1.48
CA ALA A 143 -21.11 6.29 -2.64
C ALA A 143 -21.41 5.48 -3.91
N ALA A 144 -20.74 4.34 -4.10
CA ALA A 144 -20.94 3.42 -5.21
C ALA A 144 -20.34 2.04 -4.86
N PRO A 145 -20.92 0.93 -5.35
CA PRO A 145 -20.30 -0.38 -5.22
C PRO A 145 -18.93 -0.38 -5.94
N VAL A 146 -17.95 -1.05 -5.33
CA VAL A 146 -16.66 -1.24 -5.98
C VAL A 146 -16.80 -2.33 -7.03
N GLN A 147 -16.32 -2.05 -8.24
CA GLN A 147 -16.39 -2.96 -9.38
C GLN A 147 -15.09 -3.73 -9.53
N ASP A 148 -15.18 -4.92 -10.11
CA ASP A 148 -14.03 -5.71 -10.54
C ASP A 148 -13.26 -4.93 -11.63
N PHE A 149 -11.94 -5.11 -11.70
CA PHE A 149 -11.14 -4.53 -12.78
C PHE A 149 -11.29 -5.38 -14.03
N ILE A 150 -11.76 -4.77 -15.11
CA ILE A 150 -11.90 -5.45 -16.41
C ILE A 150 -10.56 -5.38 -17.14
N VAL A 151 -9.99 -6.55 -17.42
CA VAL A 151 -8.68 -6.69 -18.05
C VAL A 151 -8.80 -7.63 -19.24
N GLU A 152 -8.31 -7.20 -20.40
CA GLU A 152 -8.26 -8.01 -21.61
C GLU A 152 -6.82 -8.48 -21.82
N ILE A 153 -6.63 -9.79 -22.01
CA ILE A 153 -5.32 -10.38 -22.31
C ILE A 153 -5.40 -11.15 -23.62
N THR A 154 -4.31 -11.13 -24.40
CA THR A 154 -4.16 -11.96 -25.60
C THR A 154 -3.11 -13.04 -25.37
N TYR A 155 -3.33 -14.24 -25.89
CA TYR A 155 -2.37 -15.34 -25.75
C TYR A 155 -1.01 -15.00 -26.38
N ASN A 156 -1.01 -14.23 -27.47
CA ASN A 156 0.23 -13.75 -28.09
C ASN A 156 1.03 -12.86 -27.13
N LYS A 157 0.39 -11.88 -26.48
CA LYS A 157 1.07 -11.01 -25.52
C LYS A 157 1.58 -11.79 -24.30
N VAL A 158 0.80 -12.74 -23.78
CA VAL A 158 1.23 -13.64 -22.70
C VAL A 158 2.52 -14.35 -23.10
N ASN A 159 2.52 -15.02 -24.26
CA ASN A 159 3.66 -15.80 -24.73
C ASN A 159 4.89 -14.92 -25.01
N SER A 160 4.69 -13.74 -25.61
CA SER A 160 5.77 -12.82 -25.94
C SER A 160 6.44 -12.21 -24.71
N LEU A 161 5.67 -11.92 -23.65
CA LEU A 161 6.24 -11.35 -22.41
C LEU A 161 6.89 -12.41 -21.54
N ILE A 162 6.31 -13.61 -21.48
CA ILE A 162 6.88 -14.73 -20.73
C ILE A 162 8.11 -15.31 -21.44
N GLY A 163 8.13 -15.25 -22.77
CA GLY A 163 9.16 -15.91 -23.58
C GLY A 163 8.91 -17.41 -23.78
N LYS A 164 7.71 -17.90 -23.47
CA LYS A 164 7.32 -19.31 -23.60
C LYS A 164 5.86 -19.42 -24.05
N VAL A 165 5.56 -20.39 -24.89
CA VAL A 165 4.17 -20.76 -25.20
C VAL A 165 3.61 -21.62 -24.06
N ILE A 166 2.65 -21.06 -23.32
CA ILE A 166 1.92 -21.80 -22.27
C ILE A 166 0.59 -22.30 -22.86
N PRO A 167 0.20 -23.57 -22.64
CA PRO A 167 -1.10 -24.06 -23.09
C PRO A 167 -2.26 -23.22 -22.55
N THR A 168 -3.23 -22.88 -23.39
CA THR A 168 -4.37 -22.01 -23.05
C THR A 168 -5.18 -22.53 -21.87
N ASP A 169 -5.40 -23.84 -21.78
CA ASP A 169 -6.08 -24.46 -20.63
C ASP A 169 -5.31 -24.31 -19.33
N THR A 170 -3.97 -24.31 -19.38
CA THR A 170 -3.14 -24.05 -18.19
C THR A 170 -3.30 -22.60 -17.74
N ILE A 171 -3.30 -21.65 -18.68
CA ILE A 171 -3.54 -20.23 -18.38
C ILE A 171 -4.91 -20.05 -17.70
N LYS A 172 -5.97 -20.64 -18.26
CA LYS A 172 -7.33 -20.55 -17.70
C LYS A 172 -7.40 -21.15 -16.29
N ASN A 173 -6.81 -22.32 -16.07
CA ASN A 173 -6.79 -22.96 -14.75
C ASN A 173 -6.07 -22.11 -13.70
N ILE A 174 -4.96 -21.47 -14.07
CA ILE A 174 -4.22 -20.56 -13.18
C ILE A 174 -5.08 -19.34 -12.82
N VAL A 175 -5.66 -18.68 -13.83
CA VAL A 175 -6.51 -17.49 -13.64
C VAL A 175 -7.71 -17.80 -12.73
N LEU A 176 -8.38 -18.95 -12.95
CA LEU A 176 -9.49 -19.39 -12.10
C LEU A 176 -9.04 -19.73 -10.67
N SER A 177 -7.88 -20.35 -10.50
CA SER A 177 -7.31 -20.66 -9.18
C SER A 177 -6.91 -19.40 -8.39
N LEU A 178 -6.64 -18.31 -9.10
CA LEU A 178 -6.39 -16.98 -8.54
C LEU A 178 -7.68 -16.19 -8.25
N GLU A 179 -8.84 -16.84 -8.37
CA GLU A 179 -10.19 -16.25 -8.21
C GLU A 179 -10.51 -15.13 -9.20
N ILE A 180 -9.79 -15.05 -10.31
CA ILE A 180 -10.06 -14.11 -11.40
C ILE A 180 -11.14 -14.74 -12.29
N LYS A 181 -12.24 -14.02 -12.51
CA LYS A 181 -13.36 -14.53 -13.31
C LYS A 181 -13.06 -14.34 -14.79
N ILE A 182 -13.34 -15.35 -15.59
CA ILE A 182 -13.33 -15.24 -17.05
C ILE A 182 -14.73 -14.79 -17.49
N LEU A 183 -14.83 -13.59 -18.06
CA LEU A 183 -16.08 -13.04 -18.58
C LEU A 183 -16.36 -13.46 -20.02
N ASN A 184 -15.30 -13.59 -20.82
CA ASN A 184 -15.38 -13.98 -22.22
C ASN A 184 -14.09 -14.70 -22.64
N GLU A 185 -14.22 -15.64 -23.57
CA GLU A 185 -13.11 -16.39 -24.16
C GLU A 185 -13.22 -16.33 -25.69
N THR A 186 -12.12 -15.98 -26.35
CA THR A 186 -11.99 -16.03 -27.80
C THR A 186 -10.76 -16.88 -28.17
N PRO A 187 -10.60 -17.28 -29.44
CA PRO A 187 -9.39 -17.97 -29.89
C PRO A 187 -8.09 -17.17 -29.64
N GLU A 188 -8.19 -15.84 -29.57
CA GLU A 188 -7.06 -14.93 -29.42
C GLU A 188 -6.75 -14.57 -27.97
N GLY A 189 -7.70 -14.68 -27.04
CA GLY A 189 -7.52 -14.20 -25.67
C GLY A 189 -8.71 -14.35 -24.73
N LEU A 190 -8.61 -13.66 -23.58
CA LEU A 190 -9.58 -13.70 -22.49
C LEU A 190 -9.95 -12.28 -22.04
N THR A 191 -11.22 -12.08 -21.72
CA THR A 191 -11.69 -10.92 -20.94
C THR A 191 -11.89 -11.35 -19.51
N LEU A 192 -11.23 -10.68 -18.57
CA LEU A 192 -11.14 -11.06 -17.17
C LEU A 192 -11.76 -10.00 -16.28
N ALA A 193 -12.39 -10.43 -15.19
CA ALA A 193 -12.81 -9.58 -14.08
C ALA A 193 -11.96 -9.93 -12.85
N VAL A 194 -11.01 -9.05 -12.57
CA VAL A 194 -10.10 -9.17 -11.44
C VAL A 194 -10.77 -8.60 -10.18
N PRO A 195 -10.82 -9.35 -9.07
CA PRO A 195 -11.47 -8.89 -7.85
C PRO A 195 -10.83 -7.60 -7.29
N PRO A 196 -11.61 -6.67 -6.72
CA PRO A 196 -11.11 -5.38 -6.27
C PRO A 196 -10.15 -5.45 -5.07
N TYR A 197 -10.05 -6.61 -4.41
CA TYR A 197 -9.07 -6.82 -3.35
C TYR A 197 -7.65 -7.01 -3.89
N ARG A 198 -7.49 -7.36 -5.18
CA ARG A 198 -6.20 -7.43 -5.89
C ARG A 198 -5.84 -6.05 -6.43
N VAL A 199 -5.56 -5.13 -5.50
CA VAL A 199 -5.30 -3.72 -5.82
C VAL A 199 -4.04 -3.51 -6.69
N ASP A 200 -3.17 -4.51 -6.72
CA ASP A 200 -1.94 -4.61 -7.52
C ASP A 200 -2.18 -5.11 -8.94
N VAL A 201 -3.30 -5.77 -9.22
CA VAL A 201 -3.60 -6.41 -10.51
C VAL A 201 -4.69 -5.61 -11.24
N GLN A 202 -4.29 -4.68 -12.09
CA GLN A 202 -5.24 -3.80 -12.81
C GLN A 202 -5.03 -3.76 -14.32
N ARG A 203 -3.91 -4.27 -14.81
CA ARG A 203 -3.52 -4.28 -16.22
C ARG A 203 -3.25 -5.69 -16.68
N ASP A 204 -3.22 -5.85 -17.99
CA ASP A 204 -2.90 -7.12 -18.64
C ASP A 204 -1.54 -7.69 -18.22
N VAL A 205 -0.50 -6.84 -18.15
CA VAL A 205 0.83 -7.24 -17.71
C VAL A 205 0.87 -7.74 -16.26
N ASP A 206 0.00 -7.22 -15.39
CA ASP A 206 -0.07 -7.63 -13.99
C ASP A 206 -0.68 -9.05 -13.90
N VAL A 207 -1.72 -9.33 -14.70
CA VAL A 207 -2.28 -10.69 -14.83
C VAL A 207 -1.25 -11.66 -15.44
N ILE A 208 -0.47 -11.22 -16.43
CA ILE A 208 0.57 -12.04 -17.07
C ILE A 208 1.68 -12.39 -16.07
N GLU A 209 2.09 -11.45 -15.21
CA GLU A 209 3.04 -11.72 -14.13
C GLU A 209 2.50 -12.75 -13.14
N ASP A 210 1.24 -12.64 -12.76
CA ASP A 210 0.59 -13.65 -11.91
C ASP A 210 0.50 -15.03 -12.56
N ILE A 211 0.18 -15.08 -13.87
CA ILE A 211 0.19 -16.34 -14.63
C ILE A 211 1.59 -16.96 -14.59
N LEU A 212 2.62 -16.18 -14.87
CA LEU A 212 4.02 -16.64 -14.84
C LEU A 212 4.43 -17.09 -13.43
N ARG A 213 4.04 -16.34 -12.40
CA ARG A 213 4.40 -16.62 -11.01
C ARG A 213 3.82 -17.96 -10.53
N ILE A 214 2.57 -18.26 -10.90
CA ILE A 214 1.93 -19.55 -10.56
C ILE A 214 2.44 -20.67 -11.47
N TYR A 215 2.66 -20.39 -12.76
CA TYR A 215 3.28 -21.34 -13.68
C TYR A 215 4.68 -21.74 -13.23
N GLY A 216 5.43 -20.81 -12.63
CA GLY A 216 6.77 -20.99 -12.08
C GLY A 216 7.85 -20.51 -13.03
N TYR A 217 8.69 -19.58 -12.55
CA TYR A 217 9.81 -19.02 -13.32
C TYR A 217 10.79 -20.08 -13.83
N ASN A 218 10.98 -21.15 -13.07
CA ASN A 218 11.87 -22.26 -13.44
C ASN A 218 11.40 -23.05 -14.67
N ASN A 219 10.14 -22.90 -15.08
CA ASN A 219 9.59 -23.58 -16.24
C ASN A 219 9.81 -22.78 -17.54
N VAL A 220 10.39 -21.58 -17.47
CA VAL A 220 10.80 -20.79 -18.63
C VAL A 220 12.22 -21.17 -19.00
N GLU A 221 12.43 -21.70 -20.22
CA GLU A 221 13.77 -22.04 -20.68
C GLU A 221 14.62 -20.79 -20.90
N ILE A 222 15.90 -20.87 -20.57
CA ILE A 222 16.89 -19.87 -20.97
C ILE A 222 17.18 -20.13 -22.45
N SER A 223 16.98 -19.13 -23.31
CA SER A 223 17.26 -19.26 -24.73
C SER A 223 18.76 -19.39 -25.00
N ASP A 224 19.14 -20.29 -25.91
CA ASP A 224 20.50 -20.37 -26.45
C ASP A 224 20.80 -19.22 -27.42
N THR A 225 19.78 -18.45 -27.82
CA THR A 225 19.92 -17.30 -28.73
C THR A 225 20.06 -16.00 -27.95
N ILE A 226 21.11 -15.23 -28.25
CA ILE A 226 21.34 -13.90 -27.70
C ILE A 226 20.91 -12.87 -28.73
N HIS A 227 19.92 -12.05 -28.40
CA HIS A 227 19.58 -10.87 -29.19
C HIS A 227 20.46 -9.71 -28.76
N SER A 228 21.53 -9.43 -29.52
CA SER A 228 22.37 -8.26 -29.30
C SER A 228 21.94 -7.12 -30.22
N SER A 229 21.82 -5.91 -29.66
CA SER A 229 21.84 -4.68 -30.45
C SER A 229 23.30 -4.29 -30.72
N LEU A 230 23.61 -3.90 -31.96
CA LEU A 230 24.90 -3.32 -32.29
C LEU A 230 24.86 -1.85 -31.92
N THR A 231 25.66 -1.45 -30.93
CA THR A 231 25.86 -0.05 -30.56
C THR A 231 27.21 0.43 -31.04
N THR A 232 27.27 1.68 -31.49
CA THR A 232 28.53 2.33 -31.85
C THR A 232 29.16 2.95 -30.61
N LYS A 233 30.50 3.02 -30.58
CA LYS A 233 31.21 3.66 -29.48
C LYS A 233 30.84 5.14 -29.40
N THR A 234 30.43 5.55 -28.22
CA THR A 234 30.07 6.92 -27.87
C THR A 234 31.28 7.67 -27.30
N GLU A 235 31.16 8.99 -27.14
CA GLU A 235 32.16 9.78 -26.42
C GLU A 235 32.32 9.33 -24.97
N THR A 236 31.25 8.84 -24.34
CA THR A 236 31.31 8.27 -22.98
C THR A 236 32.24 7.06 -22.92
N ASP A 237 32.17 6.16 -23.90
CA ASP A 237 33.05 4.99 -23.97
C ASP A 237 34.53 5.39 -24.15
N LYS A 238 34.79 6.43 -24.96
CA LYS A 238 36.13 6.97 -25.14
C LYS A 238 36.66 7.61 -23.84
N SER A 239 35.81 8.36 -23.14
CA SER A 239 36.13 8.98 -21.85
C SER A 239 36.43 7.91 -20.79
N HIS A 240 35.63 6.85 -20.70
CA HIS A 240 35.88 5.75 -19.76
C HIS A 240 37.20 5.06 -20.07
N LYS A 241 37.45 4.74 -21.34
CA LYS A 241 38.73 4.13 -21.75
C LYS A 241 39.92 5.02 -21.40
N LEU A 242 39.79 6.34 -21.54
CA LEU A 242 40.85 7.27 -21.14
C LEU A 242 41.05 7.26 -19.62
N GLN A 243 39.97 7.24 -18.83
CA GLN A 243 40.05 7.11 -17.37
C GLN A 243 40.75 5.81 -16.97
N ASP A 244 40.40 4.68 -17.59
CA ASP A 244 41.06 3.39 -17.35
C ASP A 244 42.57 3.45 -17.60
N ILE A 245 42.98 4.03 -18.74
CA ILE A 245 44.41 4.22 -19.07
C ILE A 245 45.11 5.07 -18.01
N VAL A 246 44.50 6.17 -17.58
CA VAL A 246 45.09 7.06 -16.56
C VAL A 246 45.20 6.34 -15.22
N SER A 247 44.15 5.61 -14.81
CA SER A 247 44.14 4.84 -13.57
C SER A 247 45.22 3.75 -13.58
N GLU A 248 45.37 3.00 -14.67
CA GLU A 248 46.41 1.98 -14.82
C GLU A 248 47.83 2.57 -14.69
N GLN A 249 48.08 3.75 -15.26
CA GLN A 249 49.36 4.43 -15.13
C GLN A 249 49.63 4.90 -13.70
N LEU A 250 48.62 5.44 -13.01
CA LEU A 250 48.74 5.84 -11.60
C LEU A 250 49.02 4.63 -10.69
N VAL A 251 48.32 3.51 -10.90
CA VAL A 251 48.58 2.26 -10.18
C VAL A 251 49.99 1.74 -10.47
N GLY A 252 50.44 1.79 -11.72
CA GLY A 252 51.81 1.43 -12.12
C GLY A 252 52.89 2.29 -11.44
N CYS A 253 52.55 3.52 -11.05
CA CYS A 253 53.43 4.42 -10.30
C CYS A 253 53.34 4.24 -8.77
N GLY A 254 52.54 3.28 -8.28
CA GLY A 254 52.40 2.96 -6.86
C GLY A 254 51.30 3.74 -6.12
N PHE A 255 50.42 4.45 -6.83
CA PHE A 255 49.22 5.03 -6.22
C PHE A 255 48.17 3.95 -5.94
N ASN A 256 47.40 4.15 -4.87
CA ASN A 256 46.25 3.30 -4.53
C ASN A 256 44.97 4.08 -4.76
N GLU A 257 44.03 3.48 -5.50
CA GLU A 257 42.72 4.05 -5.70
C GLU A 257 41.87 3.94 -4.43
N ILE A 258 41.12 4.99 -4.10
CA ILE A 258 40.17 5.03 -2.99
C ILE A 258 38.81 5.53 -3.49
N MET A 259 37.73 4.92 -3.00
CA MET A 259 36.37 5.43 -3.19
C MET A 259 35.98 6.28 -1.97
N ASN A 260 35.88 7.59 -2.16
CA ASN A 260 35.51 8.52 -1.11
C ASN A 260 34.00 8.74 -1.02
N ASN A 261 33.53 9.19 0.14
CA ASN A 261 32.15 9.61 0.29
C ASN A 261 31.92 10.90 -0.52
N SER A 262 30.86 10.91 -1.33
CA SER A 262 30.41 12.10 -2.06
C SER A 262 29.93 13.21 -1.11
N LEU A 263 29.58 12.87 0.14
CA LEU A 263 29.23 13.82 1.19
C LEU A 263 30.46 14.18 2.02
N THR A 264 30.79 15.46 2.01
CA THR A 264 31.91 16.06 2.74
C THR A 264 31.40 17.17 3.66
N ARG A 265 32.25 17.62 4.59
CA ARG A 265 31.90 18.73 5.49
C ARG A 265 31.86 20.03 4.70
N ALA A 266 30.81 20.83 4.90
CA ALA A 266 30.66 22.14 4.26
C ALA A 266 31.88 23.05 4.51
N SER A 267 32.46 22.97 5.71
CA SER A 267 33.65 23.76 6.11
C SER A 267 34.89 23.51 5.25
N TYR A 268 34.97 22.42 4.48
CA TYR A 268 36.09 22.18 3.57
C TYR A 268 36.07 23.13 2.36
N TYR A 269 34.97 23.85 2.14
CA TYR A 269 34.76 24.72 0.98
C TYR A 269 34.75 26.21 1.32
N ASP A 270 34.96 26.60 2.57
CA ASP A 270 34.90 28.00 3.03
C ASP A 270 35.89 28.90 2.27
N ASN A 271 37.03 28.35 1.85
CA ASN A 271 38.07 29.05 1.09
C ASN A 271 38.36 28.41 -0.28
N ALA A 272 37.46 27.55 -0.77
CA ALA A 272 37.66 26.86 -2.04
C ALA A 272 37.24 27.75 -3.21
N GLU A 273 38.21 28.23 -4.00
CA GLU A 273 37.93 29.05 -5.19
C GLU A 273 37.23 28.25 -6.30
N SER A 274 37.59 26.98 -6.47
CA SER A 274 37.04 26.11 -7.52
C SER A 274 35.62 25.59 -7.22
N TYR A 275 35.25 25.53 -5.94
CA TYR A 275 33.96 25.00 -5.46
C TYR A 275 33.43 25.89 -4.32
N PRO A 276 32.86 27.06 -4.64
CA PRO A 276 32.50 28.05 -3.63
C PRO A 276 31.33 27.58 -2.75
N ALA A 277 31.36 27.96 -1.46
CA ALA A 277 30.37 27.57 -0.46
C ALA A 277 28.92 27.93 -0.83
N ALA A 278 28.71 28.98 -1.64
CA ALA A 278 27.38 29.40 -2.11
C ALA A 278 26.66 28.35 -2.98
N ASN A 279 27.40 27.40 -3.57
CA ASN A 279 26.86 26.35 -4.44
C ASN A 279 26.65 25.01 -3.72
N LEU A 280 26.85 24.96 -2.41
CA LEU A 280 26.68 23.72 -1.64
C LEU A 280 25.19 23.35 -1.52
N VAL A 281 24.91 22.06 -1.74
CA VAL A 281 23.58 21.48 -1.48
C VAL A 281 23.57 20.90 -0.07
N MET A 282 22.76 21.47 0.81
CA MET A 282 22.61 21.03 2.20
C MET A 282 21.49 20.00 2.31
N LEU A 283 21.75 18.89 3.01
CA LEU A 283 20.80 17.82 3.32
C LEU A 283 20.22 17.98 4.73
#